data_AF-A7RK71-F1
#
_entry.id   AF-A7RK71-F1
#
_cell.length_a   1.000
_cell.length_b   1.000
_cell.length_c   1.000
_cell.angle_alpha   90.00
_cell.angle_beta   90.00
_cell.angle_gamma   90.00
#
_symmetry.space_group_name_H-M   'P 1'
#
loop_
_entity.id
_entity.type
_entity.pdbx_description
1 polymer ?
#
loop_
_entity_poly.entity_id
_entity_poly.type
_entity_poly.pdbx_seq_one_letter_code
_entity_poly.pdbx_strand_id
1 'polypeptide(L)'
;MCCEQGAGENHVAAVRVCGRWWTVEEMLTSNDLGRNGLRSVCTFGERLVLSMLNRVVMRYQEHFPGDPVFLSHPPNEMAKIMWISGKAVGFYTIKQKFKLIHDYCPDVWDMNVLDTIFVRTNYRHQGIATQMLEDFLASFPEQDVGLSYPLEDSLREVFFKLLTRRKEDRARVWECTMPSSCHSKVNL
;
A
#
# COMPACT_ATOMS: atom_id res chain seq x y z
N MET A 1 8.99 7.74 -21.72
CA MET A 1 7.93 8.45 -22.47
C MET A 1 7.59 9.67 -21.62
N CYS A 2 7.94 10.86 -22.10
CA CYS A 2 7.83 12.11 -21.35
C CYS A 2 6.37 12.54 -21.31
N CYS A 3 5.85 12.87 -20.12
CA CYS A 3 4.63 13.65 -19.99
C CYS A 3 5.00 15.05 -19.54
N GLU A 4 4.77 16.03 -20.42
CA GLU A 4 4.74 17.44 -20.05
C GLU A 4 3.48 17.71 -19.22
N GLN A 5 3.62 18.54 -18.19
CA GLN A 5 2.53 18.93 -17.29
C GLN A 5 1.71 20.05 -17.93
N GLY A 6 0.51 19.72 -18.41
CA GLY A 6 -0.54 20.66 -18.75
C GLY A 6 -1.68 20.57 -17.75
N ALA A 7 -1.97 21.67 -17.05
CA ALA A 7 -3.14 21.77 -16.19
C ALA A 7 -4.43 21.71 -17.04
N GLY A 8 -5.28 20.71 -16.80
CA GLY A 8 -6.65 20.67 -17.34
C GLY A 8 -6.96 19.60 -18.40
N GLU A 9 -6.13 18.57 -18.58
CA GLU A 9 -6.47 17.46 -19.47
C GLU A 9 -7.12 16.29 -18.70
N ASN A 10 -8.31 15.87 -19.12
CA ASN A 10 -8.90 14.59 -18.69
C ASN A 10 -8.05 13.45 -19.25
N HIS A 11 -7.01 13.04 -18.52
CA HIS A 11 -6.18 11.92 -18.89
C HIS A 11 -6.96 10.61 -18.76
N VAL A 12 -7.24 9.96 -19.90
CA VAL A 12 -7.88 8.65 -19.94
C VAL A 12 -6.80 7.57 -20.00
N ALA A 13 -6.83 6.63 -19.06
CA ALA A 13 -5.95 5.47 -19.05
C ALA A 13 -6.75 4.19 -19.33
N ALA A 14 -6.16 3.28 -20.11
CA ALA A 14 -6.70 1.95 -20.39
C ALA A 14 -5.57 0.94 -20.50
N VAL A 15 -5.86 -0.33 -20.18
CA VAL A 15 -4.90 -1.44 -20.28
C VAL A 15 -5.40 -2.44 -21.32
N ARG A 16 -4.49 -2.89 -22.20
CA ARG A 16 -4.80 -3.95 -23.16
C ARG A 16 -4.28 -5.29 -22.64
N VAL A 17 -5.19 -6.21 -22.36
CA VAL A 17 -4.88 -7.57 -21.89
C VAL A 17 -5.50 -8.58 -22.84
N CYS A 18 -4.70 -9.51 -23.36
CA CYS A 18 -5.15 -10.56 -24.29
C CYS A 18 -5.97 -10.01 -25.47
N GLY A 19 -5.53 -8.88 -26.04
CA GLY A 19 -6.20 -8.25 -27.18
C GLY A 19 -7.40 -7.37 -26.86
N ARG A 20 -7.96 -7.44 -25.65
CA ARG A 20 -9.09 -6.61 -25.19
C ARG A 20 -8.62 -5.38 -24.42
N TRP A 21 -9.30 -4.26 -24.64
CA TRP A 21 -9.13 -3.04 -23.86
C TRP A 21 -10.00 -3.07 -22.59
N TRP A 22 -9.41 -2.64 -21.48
CA TRP A 22 -10.05 -2.50 -20.20
C TRP A 22 -9.79 -1.09 -19.66
N THR A 23 -10.86 -0.43 -19.22
CA THR A 23 -10.75 0.80 -18.44
C THR A 23 -10.12 0.51 -17.08
N VAL A 24 -9.63 1.56 -16.40
CA VAL A 24 -9.12 1.42 -15.03
C VAL A 24 -10.18 0.83 -14.10
N GLU A 25 -11.42 1.30 -14.16
CA GLU A 25 -12.49 0.79 -13.27
C GLU A 25 -12.86 -0.67 -13.57
N GLU A 26 -12.89 -1.09 -14.83
CA GLU A 26 -13.13 -2.51 -15.14
C GLU A 26 -12.00 -3.40 -14.60
N MET A 27 -10.74 -2.96 -14.66
CA MET A 27 -9.62 -3.70 -14.08
C MET A 27 -9.69 -3.78 -12.56
N LEU A 28 -10.27 -2.77 -11.89
CA LEU A 28 -10.45 -2.73 -10.44
C LEU A 28 -11.74 -3.40 -9.96
N THR A 29 -12.53 -3.97 -10.88
CA THR A 29 -13.79 -4.64 -10.56
C THR A 29 -13.66 -6.15 -10.76
N SER A 30 -13.96 -6.91 -9.72
CA SER A 30 -14.02 -8.36 -9.72
C SER A 30 -15.37 -8.83 -10.26
N ASN A 31 -15.37 -9.93 -11.03
CA ASN A 31 -16.62 -10.61 -11.43
C ASN A 31 -17.31 -11.32 -10.26
N ASP A 32 -16.58 -11.60 -9.17
CA ASP A 32 -17.14 -12.07 -7.90
C ASP A 32 -17.65 -10.87 -7.09
N LEU A 33 -18.96 -10.65 -7.12
CA LEU A 33 -19.64 -9.59 -6.36
C LEU A 33 -19.62 -9.82 -4.84
N GLY A 34 -19.40 -11.06 -4.40
CA GLY A 34 -19.22 -11.42 -2.98
C GLY A 34 -17.84 -11.08 -2.44
N ARG A 35 -16.89 -10.71 -3.32
CA ARG A 35 -15.52 -10.37 -2.94
C ARG A 35 -15.48 -9.12 -2.07
N ASN A 36 -15.17 -9.32 -0.80
CA ASN A 36 -15.13 -8.30 0.24
C ASN A 36 -13.94 -8.52 1.19
N GLY A 37 -13.57 -7.45 1.91
CA GLY A 37 -12.54 -7.45 2.93
C GLY A 37 -11.12 -7.45 2.38
N LEU A 38 -10.15 -7.55 3.29
CA LEU A 38 -8.74 -7.64 2.94
C LEU A 38 -8.39 -9.02 2.41
N ARG A 39 -7.76 -9.06 1.24
CA ARG A 39 -7.30 -10.30 0.62
C ARG A 39 -5.86 -10.19 0.17
N SER A 40 -5.08 -11.22 0.48
CA SER A 40 -3.70 -11.36 0.01
C SER A 40 -3.64 -11.42 -1.51
N VAL A 41 -2.60 -10.81 -2.07
CA VAL A 41 -2.28 -10.87 -3.49
C VAL A 41 -1.51 -12.17 -3.77
N CYS A 42 -2.15 -13.12 -4.43
CA CYS A 42 -1.59 -14.46 -4.69
C CYS A 42 -1.55 -14.82 -6.18
N THR A 43 -2.28 -14.10 -7.02
CA THR A 43 -2.41 -14.38 -8.45
C THR A 43 -1.83 -13.25 -9.30
N PHE A 44 -1.48 -13.57 -10.54
CA PHE A 44 -1.09 -12.55 -11.53
C PHE A 44 -2.18 -11.49 -11.74
N GLY A 45 -3.45 -11.91 -11.75
CA GLY A 45 -4.59 -11.00 -11.86
C GLY A 45 -4.64 -9.99 -10.71
N GLU A 46 -4.51 -10.44 -9.46
CA GLU A 46 -4.45 -9.54 -8.30
C GLU A 46 -3.21 -8.64 -8.33
N ARG A 47 -2.08 -9.13 -8.87
CA ARG A 47 -0.89 -8.30 -9.07
C ARG A 47 -1.13 -7.19 -10.10
N LEU A 48 -1.91 -7.46 -11.15
CA LEU A 48 -2.34 -6.42 -12.09
C LEU A 48 -3.24 -5.39 -11.39
N VAL A 49 -4.23 -5.84 -10.60
CA VAL A 49 -5.11 -4.94 -9.82
C VAL A 49 -4.29 -4.04 -8.88
N LEU A 50 -3.36 -4.62 -8.12
CA LEU A 50 -2.45 -3.88 -7.25
C LEU A 50 -1.62 -2.85 -8.05
N SER A 51 -1.12 -3.25 -9.21
CA SER A 51 -0.34 -2.36 -10.09
C SER A 51 -1.19 -1.20 -10.61
N MET A 52 -2.48 -1.42 -10.90
CA MET A 52 -3.41 -0.36 -11.29
C MET A 52 -3.67 0.61 -10.15
N LEU A 53 -3.93 0.11 -8.94
CA LEU A 53 -4.12 0.97 -7.77
C LEU A 53 -2.87 1.81 -7.48
N ASN A 54 -1.68 1.20 -7.47
CA ASN A 54 -0.45 1.91 -7.15
C ASN A 54 0.00 2.86 -8.29
N ARG A 55 0.15 2.33 -9.51
CA ARG A 55 0.78 3.06 -10.60
C ARG A 55 -0.14 4.04 -11.29
N VAL A 56 -1.46 3.79 -11.32
CA VAL A 56 -2.40 4.62 -12.09
C VAL A 56 -3.25 5.45 -11.15
N VAL A 57 -3.99 4.80 -10.23
CA VAL A 57 -4.94 5.51 -9.37
C VAL A 57 -4.20 6.41 -8.39
N MET A 58 -3.37 5.82 -7.52
CA MET A 58 -2.64 6.54 -6.49
C MET A 58 -1.68 7.58 -7.07
N ARG A 59 -0.91 7.23 -8.11
CA ARG A 59 0.15 8.09 -8.66
C ARG A 59 -0.31 9.15 -9.67
N TYR A 60 -1.39 8.94 -10.40
CA TYR A 60 -1.80 9.87 -11.46
C TYR A 60 -3.23 10.39 -11.32
N GLN A 61 -4.17 9.61 -10.80
CA GLN A 61 -5.56 10.05 -10.69
C GLN A 61 -5.88 10.73 -9.35
N GLU A 62 -5.25 10.27 -8.27
CA GLU A 62 -5.54 10.71 -6.89
C GLU A 62 -4.28 11.20 -6.15
N HIS A 63 -3.24 11.58 -6.89
CA HIS A 63 -2.02 12.15 -6.34
C HIS A 63 -2.24 13.61 -5.96
N PHE A 64 -1.91 13.98 -4.72
CA PHE A 64 -1.95 15.37 -4.27
C PHE A 64 -0.57 16.03 -4.44
N PRO A 65 -0.50 17.32 -4.82
CA PRO A 65 0.76 18.05 -4.87
C PRO A 65 1.44 18.04 -3.50
N GLY A 66 2.63 17.43 -3.43
CA GLY A 66 3.39 17.27 -2.19
C GLY A 66 3.39 15.86 -1.60
N ASP A 67 2.58 14.94 -2.12
CA ASP A 67 2.63 13.53 -1.70
C ASP A 67 3.99 12.91 -2.05
N PRO A 68 4.58 12.09 -1.17
CA PRO A 68 5.81 11.38 -1.48
C PRO A 68 5.63 10.48 -2.71
N VAL A 69 6.62 10.51 -3.61
CA VAL A 69 6.61 9.68 -4.82
C VAL A 69 7.03 8.26 -4.45
N PHE A 70 6.06 7.42 -4.07
CA PHE A 70 6.32 6.01 -3.76
C PHE A 70 6.77 5.27 -5.03
N LEU A 71 7.93 4.61 -5.00
CA LEU A 71 8.40 3.78 -6.11
C LEU A 71 7.48 2.57 -6.30
N SER A 72 7.45 2.01 -7.52
CA SER A 72 6.73 0.76 -7.75
C SER A 72 7.35 -0.37 -6.96
N HIS A 73 6.56 -0.99 -6.08
CA HIS A 73 6.95 -2.15 -5.28
C HIS A 73 7.49 -3.30 -6.15
N PRO A 74 8.59 -3.96 -5.74
CA PRO A 74 9.05 -5.20 -6.35
C PRO A 74 7.91 -6.22 -6.53
N PRO A 75 7.89 -6.98 -7.64
CA PRO A 75 6.83 -7.94 -7.98
C PRO A 75 6.55 -9.00 -6.91
N ASN A 76 7.48 -9.15 -5.97
CA ASN A 76 7.46 -10.21 -4.98
C ASN A 76 7.11 -9.71 -3.57
N GLU A 77 6.90 -8.41 -3.34
CA GLU A 77 6.48 -7.92 -2.03
C GLU A 77 5.10 -8.45 -1.64
N MET A 78 4.93 -8.71 -0.34
CA MET A 78 3.62 -9.07 0.20
C MET A 78 2.69 -7.87 0.09
N ALA A 79 1.45 -8.13 -0.31
CA ALA A 79 0.44 -7.11 -0.41
C ALA A 79 -0.94 -7.69 -0.10
N LYS A 80 -1.82 -6.85 0.40
CA LYS A 80 -3.25 -7.13 0.47
C LYS A 80 -4.04 -6.01 -0.20
N ILE A 81 -5.13 -6.39 -0.85
CA ILE A 81 -6.09 -5.47 -1.48
C ILE A 81 -7.35 -5.48 -0.62
N MET A 82 -7.88 -4.31 -0.30
CA MET A 82 -9.20 -4.16 0.30
C MET A 82 -10.26 -4.17 -0.80
N TRP A 83 -11.24 -5.06 -0.65
CA TRP A 83 -12.38 -5.19 -1.55
C TRP A 83 -13.67 -4.75 -0.85
N ILE A 84 -14.50 -3.96 -1.55
CA ILE A 84 -15.86 -3.61 -1.12
C ILE A 84 -16.80 -3.85 -2.30
N SER A 85 -17.73 -4.78 -2.13
CA SER A 85 -18.73 -5.19 -3.13
C SER A 85 -18.11 -5.48 -4.49
N GLY A 86 -17.04 -6.28 -4.52
CA GLY A 86 -16.32 -6.64 -5.73
C GLY A 86 -15.37 -5.56 -6.28
N LYS A 87 -15.31 -4.36 -5.70
CA LYS A 87 -14.40 -3.30 -6.14
C LYS A 87 -13.14 -3.25 -5.29
N ALA A 88 -11.99 -3.10 -5.93
CA ALA A 88 -10.73 -2.85 -5.25
C ALA A 88 -10.66 -1.37 -4.84
N VAL A 89 -10.67 -1.12 -3.53
CA VAL A 89 -10.82 0.25 -2.97
C VAL A 89 -9.55 0.78 -2.32
N GLY A 90 -8.55 -0.07 -2.14
CA GLY A 90 -7.28 0.29 -1.53
C GLY A 90 -6.39 -0.92 -1.38
N PHE A 91 -5.17 -0.70 -0.92
CA PHE A 91 -4.20 -1.74 -0.71
C PHE A 91 -3.20 -1.34 0.37
N TYR A 92 -2.44 -2.32 0.84
CA TYR A 92 -1.19 -2.05 1.51
C TYR A 92 -0.12 -3.08 1.12
N THR A 93 1.15 -2.69 1.22
CA THR A 93 2.32 -3.51 0.92
C THR A 93 3.24 -3.65 2.12
N ILE A 94 3.96 -4.78 2.18
CA ILE A 94 4.90 -5.11 3.24
C ILE A 94 6.26 -5.46 2.62
N LYS A 95 7.30 -4.74 3.06
CA LYS A 95 8.69 -5.16 2.94
C LYS A 95 8.95 -6.24 3.99
N GLN A 96 9.19 -7.47 3.53
CA GLN A 96 9.29 -8.61 4.43
C GLN A 96 10.64 -8.63 5.15
N LYS A 97 10.61 -9.04 6.41
CA LYS A 97 11.82 -9.35 7.19
C LYS A 97 12.68 -10.38 6.44
N PHE A 98 13.99 -10.12 6.40
CA PHE A 98 15.05 -10.93 5.77
C PHE A 98 14.89 -11.19 4.28
N LYS A 99 14.02 -10.42 3.60
CA LYS A 99 13.93 -10.44 2.14
C LYS A 99 14.81 -9.34 1.56
N LEU A 100 15.53 -9.69 0.50
CA LEU A 100 16.32 -8.74 -0.27
C LEU A 100 15.42 -7.64 -0.82
N ILE A 101 15.86 -6.40 -0.71
CA ILE A 101 15.14 -5.23 -1.23
C ILE A 101 15.10 -5.26 -2.76
N HIS A 102 16.22 -5.68 -3.36
CA HIS A 102 16.35 -5.96 -4.78
C HIS A 102 17.39 -7.06 -4.96
N ASP A 103 17.31 -7.82 -6.06
CA ASP A 103 18.19 -8.97 -6.33
C ASP A 103 19.69 -8.61 -6.36
N TYR A 104 20.01 -7.31 -6.48
CA TYR A 104 21.37 -6.76 -6.53
C TYR A 104 21.79 -6.00 -5.25
N CYS A 105 20.94 -5.93 -4.21
CA CYS A 105 21.29 -5.40 -2.89
C CYS A 105 21.46 -6.55 -1.91
N PRO A 106 22.54 -6.58 -1.12
CA PRO A 106 22.60 -7.46 0.04
C PRO A 106 21.70 -6.99 1.19
N ASP A 107 21.20 -5.75 1.14
CA ASP A 107 20.43 -5.17 2.25
C ASP A 107 19.06 -5.85 2.40
N VAL A 108 18.74 -6.17 3.66
CA VAL A 108 17.47 -6.75 4.08
C VAL A 108 16.83 -5.91 5.17
N TRP A 109 15.52 -6.07 5.38
CA TRP A 109 14.86 -5.55 6.57
C TRP A 109 14.98 -6.56 7.72
N ASP A 110 15.25 -6.11 8.93
CA ASP A 110 15.29 -6.92 10.15
C ASP A 110 13.91 -7.05 10.84
N MET A 111 12.88 -6.43 10.27
CA MET A 111 11.47 -6.54 10.67
C MET A 111 10.55 -6.44 9.45
N ASN A 112 9.27 -6.81 9.62
CA ASN A 112 8.26 -6.60 8.60
C ASN A 112 7.84 -5.13 8.61
N VAL A 113 7.99 -4.44 7.48
CA VAL A 113 7.72 -3.00 7.39
C VAL A 113 6.53 -2.74 6.48
N LEU A 114 5.52 -2.05 7.00
CA LEU A 114 4.44 -1.49 6.18
C LEU A 114 5.04 -0.42 5.27
N ASP A 115 5.05 -0.67 3.97
CA ASP A 115 5.73 0.19 3.00
C ASP A 115 4.81 1.25 2.41
N THR A 116 3.65 0.83 1.94
CA THR A 116 2.65 1.73 1.39
C THR A 116 1.28 1.26 1.81
N ILE A 117 0.42 2.23 2.09
CA ILE A 117 -1.00 2.04 2.36
C ILE A 117 -1.75 3.12 1.59
N PHE A 118 -2.79 2.71 0.91
CA PHE A 118 -3.56 3.60 0.05
C PHE A 118 -5.03 3.24 0.11
N VAL A 119 -5.86 4.26 0.23
CA VAL A 119 -7.32 4.16 0.14
C VAL A 119 -7.80 5.18 -0.89
N ARG A 120 -8.55 4.69 -1.88
CA ARG A 120 -9.19 5.53 -2.91
C ARG A 120 -10.04 6.61 -2.25
N THR A 121 -10.04 7.80 -2.83
CA THR A 121 -10.57 9.04 -2.24
C THR A 121 -12.05 8.91 -1.91
N ASN A 122 -12.83 8.29 -2.78
CA ASN A 122 -14.27 8.04 -2.58
C ASN A 122 -14.59 7.03 -1.46
N TYR A 123 -13.57 6.38 -0.91
CA TYR A 123 -13.67 5.38 0.16
C TYR A 123 -12.97 5.81 1.45
N ARG A 124 -12.38 7.02 1.48
CA ARG A 124 -11.75 7.58 2.69
C ARG A 124 -12.81 7.95 3.74
N HIS A 125 -12.35 8.19 4.97
CA HIS A 125 -13.18 8.52 6.13
C HIS A 125 -14.19 7.44 6.58
N GLN A 126 -14.03 6.20 6.10
CA GLN A 126 -14.88 5.05 6.46
C GLN A 126 -14.17 4.04 7.38
N GLY A 127 -13.00 4.40 7.94
CA GLY A 127 -12.22 3.51 8.81
C GLY A 127 -11.42 2.42 8.07
N ILE A 128 -11.41 2.42 6.73
CA ILE A 128 -10.71 1.41 5.91
C ILE A 128 -9.20 1.37 6.20
N ALA A 129 -8.54 2.53 6.29
CA ALA A 129 -7.12 2.58 6.62
C ALA A 129 -6.85 1.99 8.01
N THR A 130 -7.70 2.28 9.01
CA THR A 130 -7.61 1.68 10.34
C THR A 130 -7.71 0.16 10.28
N GLN A 131 -8.64 -0.39 9.49
CA GLN A 131 -8.77 -1.84 9.31
C GLN A 131 -7.51 -2.47 8.69
N MET A 132 -6.91 -1.81 7.70
CA MET A 132 -5.64 -2.26 7.09
C MET A 132 -4.49 -2.27 8.10
N LEU A 133 -4.41 -1.24 8.94
CA LEU A 133 -3.37 -1.14 9.97
C LEU A 133 -3.56 -2.19 11.06
N GLU A 134 -4.81 -2.43 11.50
CA GLU A 134 -5.13 -3.48 12.45
C GLU A 134 -4.79 -4.87 11.92
N ASP A 135 -5.12 -5.15 10.65
CA ASP A 135 -4.80 -6.40 9.96
C ASP A 135 -3.28 -6.58 9.79
N PHE A 136 -2.52 -5.52 9.50
CA PHE A 136 -1.06 -5.56 9.51
C PHE A 136 -0.50 -5.93 10.89
N LEU A 137 -0.95 -5.25 11.94
CA LEU A 137 -0.53 -5.53 13.32
C LEU A 137 -0.89 -6.93 13.78
N ALA A 138 -2.05 -7.45 13.37
CA ALA A 138 -2.52 -8.80 13.68
C ALA A 138 -1.81 -9.89 12.86
N SER A 139 -1.26 -9.55 11.68
CA SER A 139 -0.49 -10.49 10.85
C SER A 139 0.88 -10.83 11.47
N PHE A 140 1.36 -10.00 12.40
CA PHE A 140 2.64 -10.17 13.10
C PHE A 140 2.46 -9.97 14.60
N PRO A 141 1.72 -10.87 15.28
CA PRO A 141 1.54 -10.77 16.72
C PRO A 141 2.89 -10.94 17.42
N GLU A 142 3.10 -10.17 18.49
CA GLU A 142 4.29 -10.24 19.35
C GLU A 142 5.64 -9.93 18.65
N GLN A 143 5.62 -9.53 17.38
CA GLN A 143 6.82 -9.12 16.64
C GLN A 143 6.94 -7.61 16.58
N ASP A 144 8.19 -7.13 16.61
CA ASP A 144 8.50 -5.78 16.18
C ASP A 144 8.15 -5.60 14.70
N VAL A 145 7.47 -4.51 14.40
CA VAL A 145 7.05 -4.14 13.04
C VAL A 145 7.44 -2.70 12.74
N GLY A 146 7.69 -2.45 11.45
CA GLY A 146 8.09 -1.14 10.96
C GLY A 146 7.00 -0.43 10.17
N LEU A 147 7.07 0.89 10.12
CA LEU A 147 6.44 1.74 9.11
C LEU A 147 7.53 2.41 8.28
N SER A 148 7.41 2.42 6.95
CA SER A 148 8.40 3.09 6.09
C SER A 148 8.31 4.61 6.22
N TYR A 149 9.46 5.26 6.32
CA TYR A 149 9.59 6.73 6.22
C TYR A 149 9.69 7.17 4.74
N PRO A 150 9.20 8.36 4.37
CA PRO A 150 8.43 9.30 5.20
C PRO A 150 7.00 8.83 5.41
N LEU A 151 6.54 8.88 6.66
CA LEU A 151 5.15 8.62 6.99
C LEU A 151 4.32 9.87 6.66
N GLU A 152 3.34 9.72 5.77
CA GLU A 152 2.40 10.80 5.44
C GLU A 152 1.66 11.26 6.71
N ASP A 153 1.45 12.57 6.91
CA ASP A 153 0.82 13.11 8.13
C ASP A 153 -0.56 12.51 8.39
N SER A 154 -1.34 12.32 7.31
CA SER A 154 -2.67 11.71 7.37
C SER A 154 -2.62 10.29 7.94
N LEU A 155 -1.65 9.49 7.48
CA LEU A 155 -1.43 8.13 7.93
C LEU A 155 -0.90 8.10 9.37
N ARG A 156 0.03 9.01 9.69
CA ARG A 156 0.61 9.18 11.02
C ARG A 156 -0.48 9.46 12.06
N GLU A 157 -1.41 10.36 11.77
CA GLU A 157 -2.55 10.62 12.66
C GLU A 157 -3.44 9.40 12.90
N VAL A 158 -3.80 8.67 11.83
CA VAL A 158 -4.62 7.46 11.94
C VAL A 158 -3.91 6.41 12.78
N PHE A 159 -2.60 6.26 12.57
CA PHE A 159 -1.77 5.30 13.30
C PHE A 159 -1.64 5.66 14.78
N PHE A 160 -1.39 6.92 15.12
CA PHE A 160 -1.36 7.39 16.52
C PHE A 160 -2.71 7.21 17.23
N LYS A 161 -3.83 7.47 16.55
CA LYS A 161 -5.17 7.21 17.09
C LYS A 161 -5.39 5.72 17.37
N LEU A 162 -4.89 4.84 16.51
CA LEU A 162 -4.93 3.40 16.71
C LEU A 162 -4.08 2.96 17.91
N LEU A 163 -2.82 3.37 17.98
CA LEU A 163 -1.92 3.08 19.10
C LEU A 163 -2.41 3.67 20.43
N THR A 164 -3.21 4.74 20.39
CA THR A 164 -3.86 5.27 21.59
C THR A 164 -4.76 4.22 22.24
N ARG A 165 -5.45 3.42 21.43
CA ARG A 165 -6.38 2.36 21.84
C ARG A 165 -5.67 1.02 22.13
N ARG A 166 -4.66 0.66 21.33
CA ARG A 166 -3.88 -0.58 21.45
C ARG A 166 -2.52 -0.33 22.10
N LYS A 167 -2.53 -0.16 23.43
CA LYS A 167 -1.33 0.24 24.20
C LYS A 167 -0.22 -0.81 24.14
N GLU A 168 -0.60 -2.07 24.04
CA GLU A 168 0.27 -3.23 23.89
C GLU A 168 1.14 -3.18 22.63
N ASP A 169 0.68 -2.51 21.57
CA ASP A 169 1.41 -2.43 20.30
C ASP A 169 2.46 -1.31 20.28
N ARG A 170 2.41 -0.34 21.21
CA ARG A 170 3.31 0.84 21.19
C ARG A 170 4.78 0.47 21.31
N ALA A 171 5.10 -0.49 22.15
CA ALA A 171 6.48 -0.90 22.40
C ALA A 171 7.13 -1.64 21.21
N ARG A 172 6.33 -2.07 20.21
CA ARG A 172 6.78 -2.91 19.10
C ARG A 172 6.65 -2.26 17.72
N VAL A 173 6.21 -0.99 17.65
CA VAL A 173 6.09 -0.28 16.37
C VAL A 173 7.20 0.75 16.21
N TRP A 174 7.84 0.73 15.05
CA TRP A 174 9.00 1.54 14.73
C TRP A 174 8.81 2.25 13.40
N GLU A 175 9.08 3.55 13.33
CA GLU A 175 9.30 4.23 12.06
C GLU A 175 10.71 3.88 11.56
N CYS A 176 10.83 3.43 10.31
CA CYS A 176 12.08 2.92 9.74
C CYS A 176 12.48 3.74 8.51
N THR A 177 13.67 4.35 8.55
CA THR A 177 14.22 5.13 7.43
C THR A 177 15.10 4.31 6.50
N MET A 178 15.81 3.31 7.03
CA MET A 178 16.74 2.48 6.26
C MET A 178 16.68 1.01 6.69
N PRO A 179 17.07 0.07 5.81
CA PRO A 179 17.19 -1.35 6.14
C PRO A 179 18.35 -1.62 7.12
N SER A 180 18.14 -2.56 8.06
CA SER A 180 19.17 -3.18 8.91
C SER A 180 20.12 -2.26 9.72
N SER A 181 19.79 -0.99 9.98
CA SER A 181 20.55 -0.12 10.88
C SER A 181 19.74 0.23 12.14
N CYS A 182 20.26 -0.12 13.32
CA CYS A 182 19.66 0.21 14.62
C CYS A 182 19.53 1.73 14.87
N HIS A 183 20.35 2.54 14.20
CA HIS A 183 20.32 4.02 14.25
C HIS A 183 19.30 4.66 13.30
N SER A 184 18.57 3.87 12.52
CA SER A 184 17.65 4.36 11.48
C SER A 184 16.19 4.08 11.82
N LYS A 185 15.88 3.96 13.11
CA LYS A 185 14.54 3.70 13.60
C LYS A 185 14.18 4.56 14.79
N VAL A 186 12.92 4.98 14.83
CA VAL A 186 12.34 5.75 15.92
C VAL A 186 11.09 5.03 16.40
N ASN A 187 10.99 4.75 17.70
CA ASN A 187 9.76 4.19 18.26
C ASN A 187 8.65 5.25 18.20
N LEU A 188 7.46 4.86 17.73
CA LEU A 188 6.30 5.73 17.54
C LEU A 188 5.37 5.71 18.76
#